data_AF-A0A3P6EDK5-F1
#
_entry.id   AF-A0A3P6EDK5-F1
#
_cell.length_a   1.000
_cell.length_b   1.000
_cell.length_c   1.000
_cell.angle_alpha   90.00
_cell.angle_beta   90.00
_cell.angle_gamma   90.00
#
_symmetry.space_group_name_H-M   'P 1'
#
loop_
_entity.id
_entity.type
_entity.pdbx_description
1 polymer ?
#
loop_
_entity_poly.entity_id
_entity_poly.type
_entity_poly.pdbx_seq_one_letter_code
_entity_poly.pdbx_strand_id
1 'polypeptide(L)'
;MLVADLLDQQTNEWDLAKIRLHLPQYEELIRLIIPGNSKPMDKLVWIPDPSGVYSTKSGYKNICEVEEPTPPEAFDWMKNV
;
A
#
# COMPACT_ATOMS: atom_id res chain seq x y z
N MET A 1 -21.88 3.70 8.45
CA MET A 1 -20.69 4.36 9.01
C MET A 1 -19.52 4.09 8.07
N LEU A 2 -18.95 5.14 7.49
CA LEU A 2 -17.74 5.11 6.69
C LEU A 2 -16.55 5.55 7.55
N VAL A 3 -15.32 5.28 7.10
CA VAL A 3 -14.11 5.75 7.80
C VAL A 3 -14.10 7.28 7.91
N ALA A 4 -14.65 7.97 6.91
CA ALA A 4 -14.82 9.42 6.92
C ALA A 4 -15.68 9.94 8.10
N ASP A 5 -16.60 9.11 8.63
CA ASP A 5 -17.46 9.52 9.75
C ASP A 5 -16.70 9.56 11.09
N LEU A 6 -15.53 8.91 11.16
CA LEU A 6 -14.63 8.88 12.33
C LEU A 6 -13.69 10.09 12.39
N LEU A 7 -13.67 10.92 11.35
CA LEU A 7 -12.92 12.17 11.32
C LEU A 7 -13.82 13.34 11.71
N ASP A 8 -13.25 14.33 12.36
CA ASP A 8 -13.86 15.64 12.54
C ASP A 8 -13.83 16.39 11.20
N GLN A 9 -15.00 16.85 10.76
CA GLN A 9 -15.16 17.51 9.46
C GLN A 9 -14.51 18.91 9.41
N GLN A 10 -14.28 19.55 10.56
CA GLN A 10 -13.68 20.88 10.60
C GLN A 10 -12.16 20.83 10.61
N THR A 11 -11.59 19.92 11.40
CA THR A 11 -10.14 19.82 11.62
C THR A 11 -9.47 18.74 10.75
N ASN A 12 -10.27 17.82 10.22
CA ASN A 12 -9.81 16.59 9.56
C ASN A 12 -8.97 15.68 10.49
N GLU A 13 -9.12 15.83 11.81
CA GLU A 13 -8.47 14.98 12.81
C GLU A 13 -9.39 13.83 13.26
N TRP A 14 -8.81 12.83 13.91
CA TRP A 14 -9.57 11.70 14.45
C TRP A 14 -10.47 12.10 15.61
N ASP A 15 -11.76 11.78 15.52
CA ASP A 15 -12.71 11.93 16.61
C ASP A 15 -12.59 10.73 17.57
N LEU A 16 -11.82 10.92 18.66
CA LEU A 16 -11.57 9.87 19.65
C LEU A 16 -12.84 9.38 20.35
N ALA A 17 -13.87 10.23 20.49
CA ALA A 17 -15.11 9.81 21.12
C ALA A 17 -15.85 8.82 20.24
N LYS A 18 -15.91 9.08 18.93
CA LYS A 18 -16.52 8.15 17.96
C LYS A 18 -15.72 6.87 17.79
N ILE A 19 -14.39 6.96 17.75
CA ILE A 19 -13.52 5.77 17.65
C ILE A 19 -13.71 4.87 18.88
N ARG A 20 -13.73 5.42 20.09
CA ARG A 20 -13.96 4.64 21.31
C ARG A 20 -15.35 4.03 21.38
N LEU A 21 -16.36 4.72 20.84
CA LEU A 21 -17.72 4.21 20.81
C LEU A 21 -17.89 3.04 19.84
N HIS A 22 -17.27 3.13 18.65
CA HIS A 22 -17.51 2.17 17.57
C HIS A 22 -16.41 1.13 17.40
N LEU A 23 -15.14 1.48 17.65
CA LEU A 23 -13.96 0.67 17.38
C LEU A 23 -12.89 0.79 18.50
N PRO A 24 -13.26 0.58 19.79
CA PRO A 24 -12.35 0.80 20.91
C PRO A 24 -11.06 -0.03 20.82
N GLN A 25 -11.17 -1.28 20.35
CA GLN A 25 -10.05 -2.21 20.21
C GLN A 25 -9.00 -1.78 19.16
N TYR A 26 -9.33 -0.85 18.28
CA TYR A 26 -8.46 -0.39 17.20
C TYR A 26 -7.98 1.05 17.39
N GLU A 27 -8.33 1.72 18.50
CA GLU A 27 -7.95 3.12 18.74
C GLU A 27 -6.44 3.34 18.54
N GLU A 28 -5.61 2.47 19.12
CA GLU A 28 -4.16 2.58 19.01
C GLU A 28 -3.68 2.48 17.57
N LEU A 29 -4.20 1.53 16.80
CA LEU A 29 -3.83 1.32 15.40
C LEU A 29 -4.34 2.45 14.49
N ILE A 30 -5.57 2.92 14.72
CA ILE A 30 -6.16 4.02 13.95
C ILE A 30 -5.36 5.31 14.15
N ARG A 31 -4.91 5.57 15.38
CA ARG A 31 -4.10 6.76 15.70
C ARG A 31 -2.72 6.77 15.05
N LEU A 32 -2.23 5.64 14.53
CA LEU A 32 -1.00 5.59 13.74
C LEU A 32 -1.19 6.17 12.32
N ILE A 33 -2.43 6.22 11.85
CA ILE A 33 -2.76 6.78 10.54
C ILE A 33 -2.83 8.30 10.70
N ILE A 34 -1.93 9.03 10.04
CA ILE A 34 -1.94 10.50 10.06
C ILE A 34 -2.96 10.98 9.01
N PRO A 35 -4.05 11.67 9.40
CA PRO A 35 -4.95 12.27 8.45
C PRO A 35 -4.20 13.35 7.64
N GLY A 36 -4.36 13.35 6.32
CA GLY A 36 -3.70 14.34 5.47
C GLY A 36 -4.40 15.70 5.56
N ASN A 37 -3.66 16.76 5.93
CA ASN A 37 -4.18 18.14 5.93
C ASN A 37 -4.39 18.72 4.52
N SER A 38 -3.75 18.12 3.51
CA SER A 38 -4.06 18.39 2.12
C SER A 38 -4.39 17.07 1.45
N LYS A 39 -5.35 17.08 0.53
CA LYS A 39 -5.54 15.99 -0.42
C LYS A 39 -4.58 16.29 -1.58
N PRO A 40 -3.31 15.82 -1.56
CA PRO A 40 -2.51 15.89 -2.77
C PRO A 40 -3.27 15.16 -3.86
N MET A 41 -3.14 15.61 -5.11
CA MET A 41 -3.68 14.82 -6.21
C MET A 41 -3.03 13.45 -6.18
N ASP A 42 -3.86 12.42 -6.25
CA ASP A 42 -3.41 11.04 -6.35
C ASP A 42 -2.38 10.96 -7.48
N LYS A 43 -1.15 10.54 -7.14
CA LYS A 43 -0.06 10.40 -8.10
C LYS A 43 0.33 8.94 -8.19
N LEU A 44 0.46 8.46 -9.43
CA LEU A 44 0.96 7.14 -9.71
C LEU A 44 2.48 7.15 -9.49
N VAL A 45 2.95 6.51 -8.41
CA VAL A 45 4.38 6.49 -8.02
C VAL A 45 5.13 5.29 -8.64
N TRP A 46 4.40 4.26 -9.08
CA TRP A 46 4.96 2.95 -9.46
C TRP A 46 4.77 2.60 -10.93
N ILE A 47 4.71 3.60 -11.81
CA ILE A 47 4.63 3.37 -13.26
C ILE A 47 6.02 3.64 -13.84
N PRO A 48 6.78 2.61 -14.21
CA PRO A 48 8.07 2.78 -14.90
C PRO A 48 7.88 3.22 -16.36
N ASP A 49 6.64 3.28 -16.83
CA ASP A 49 6.31 3.87 -18.12
C ASP A 49 6.30 5.41 -18.03
N PRO A 50 7.10 6.11 -18.86
CA PRO A 50 7.22 7.57 -18.82
C PRO A 50 5.95 8.31 -19.25
N SER A 51 4.97 7.63 -19.87
CA SER A 51 3.66 8.23 -20.15
C SER A 51 2.77 8.33 -18.91
N GLY A 52 3.13 7.63 -17.82
CA GLY A 52 2.31 7.57 -16.60
C GLY A 52 1.02 6.77 -16.76
N VAL A 53 0.81 6.10 -17.90
CA VAL A 53 -0.37 5.27 -18.15
C VAL A 53 -0.04 3.81 -17.86
N TYR A 54 -0.68 3.25 -16.84
CA TYR A 54 -0.61 1.82 -16.60
C TYR A 54 -1.50 1.08 -17.59
N SER A 55 -0.93 0.11 -18.28
CA SER A 55 -1.62 -0.80 -19.17
C SER A 55 -1.22 -2.24 -18.85
N THR A 56 -2.00 -3.21 -19.34
CA THR A 56 -1.65 -4.63 -19.27
C THR A 56 -0.24 -4.88 -19.83
N LYS A 57 0.12 -4.21 -20.94
CA LYS A 57 1.45 -4.32 -21.56
C LYS A 57 2.58 -3.80 -20.65
N SER A 58 2.40 -2.64 -20.00
CA SER A 58 3.41 -2.11 -19.06
C SER A 58 3.52 -2.99 -17.82
N GLY A 59 2.42 -3.58 -17.36
CA GLY A 59 2.42 -4.56 -16.27
C GLY A 59 3.28 -5.79 -16.59
N TYR A 60 3.08 -6.41 -17.76
CA TYR A 60 3.90 -7.56 -18.19
C TYR A 60 5.38 -7.21 -18.38
N LYS A 61 5.67 -6.03 -18.95
CA LYS A 61 7.05 -5.54 -19.11
C LYS A 61 7.77 -5.48 -17.76
N ASN A 62 7.14 -4.95 -16.72
CA ASN A 62 7.73 -4.85 -15.39
C ASN A 62 8.04 -6.22 -14.78
N ILE A 63 7.15 -7.20 -14.98
CA ILE A 63 7.34 -8.57 -14.49
C ILE A 63 8.51 -9.24 -15.21
N CYS A 64 8.67 -8.99 -16.52
CA CYS A 64 9.79 -9.53 -17.30
C CYS A 64 11.12 -8.81 -17.05
N GLU A 65 11.10 -7.57 -16.53
CA GLU A 65 12.29 -6.78 -16.17
C GLU A 65 12.80 -7.06 -14.75
N VAL A 66 11.99 -7.72 -13.89
CA VAL A 66 12.52 -8.31 -12.65
C VAL A 66 13.50 -9.39 -13.09
N GLU A 67 14.78 -9.12 -12.92
CA GLU A 67 15.88 -10.04 -13.23
C GLU A 67 15.51 -11.46 -12.80
N GLU A 68 15.81 -12.43 -13.67
CA GLU A 68 15.81 -13.85 -13.31
C GLU A 68 16.42 -13.98 -11.91
N PRO A 69 15.75 -14.61 -10.93
CA PRO A 69 16.45 -14.95 -9.69
C PRO A 69 17.71 -15.69 -10.13
N THR A 70 18.87 -15.18 -9.75
CA THR A 70 20.13 -15.91 -9.94
C THR A 70 19.84 -17.35 -9.52
N PRO A 71 19.98 -18.35 -10.41
CA PRO A 71 19.65 -19.71 -10.05
C PRO A 71 20.41 -20.01 -8.76
N PRO A 72 19.74 -20.37 -7.64
CA PRO A 72 20.47 -20.85 -6.50
C PRO A 72 21.33 -22.00 -7.05
N GLU A 73 22.64 -21.88 -6.82
CA GLU A 73 23.69 -22.80 -7.25
C GLU A 73 23.11 -24.20 -7.50
N ALA A 74 23.09 -24.64 -8.76
CA ALA A 74 22.28 -25.78 -9.21
C ALA A 74 22.31 -26.92 -8.19
N PHE A 75 21.18 -27.17 -7.53
CA PHE A 75 21.08 -28.18 -6.48
C PHE A 75 21.39 -29.56 -7.08
N ASP A 76 22.58 -30.07 -6.78
CA ASP A 76 23.07 -31.35 -7.28
C ASP A 76 22.37 -32.51 -6.55
N TRP A 77 21.32 -33.01 -7.19
CA TRP A 77 20.51 -34.13 -6.72
C TRP A 77 21.29 -35.45 -6.58
N MET A 78 22.49 -35.55 -7.15
CA MET A 78 23.36 -36.72 -7.00
C MET A 78 24.25 -36.68 -5.76
N LYS A 79 24.29 -35.58 -5.00
CA LYS A 79 25.18 -35.48 -3.82
C LYS A 79 24.87 -36.46 -2.67
N ASN A 80 23.74 -37.17 -2.71
CA ASN A 80 23.35 -38.14 -1.69
C ASN A 80 22.95 -39.53 -2.25
N VAL A 81 23.46 -39.92 -3.42
CA VAL A 81 23.37 -41.32 -3.90
C VAL A 81 24.69 -42.04 -3.64
#